data_AF-A0A3M8F5Q7-F1
#
_entry.id   AF-A0A3M8F5Q7-F1
#
_cell.length_a   1.000
_cell.length_b   1.000
_cell.length_c   1.000
_cell.angle_alpha   90.00
_cell.angle_beta   90.00
_cell.angle_gamma   90.00
#
_symmetry.space_group_name_H-M   'P 1'
#
loop_
_entity.id
_entity.type
_entity.pdbx_description
1 polymer ?
#
loop_
_entity_poly.entity_id
_entity_poly.type
_entity_poly.pdbx_seq_one_letter_code
_entity_poly.pdbx_strand_id
1 'polypeptide(L)'
;MIGKITDRQWEVLERLAEAERAAETVRQCWIPVGGVVDGHAVRALEWAGLADSAPAEEALFPGAPRPADARAARISPDGLDALAWRHARTHTAPPSPAWAAKAADPAWREIALQPAEMLLLRRYAHLLPDLAGAPAPAETLWEALTEAHFDRDANRWRLQLDETGLAGLAHAVHLEALVGGVTHRNRLRRAYDLGHPHPIPAACTADASVGAVSLE
;
A
#
# COMPACT_ATOMS: atom_id res chain seq x y z
N MET A 1 -1.90 -5.06 30.73
CA MET A 1 -2.92 -5.05 29.67
C MET A 1 -2.54 -3.94 28.71
N ILE A 2 -1.89 -4.24 27.58
CA ILE A 2 -1.46 -3.21 26.62
C ILE A 2 -2.72 -2.75 25.89
N GLY A 3 -3.21 -1.56 26.25
CA GLY A 3 -4.31 -0.91 25.54
C GLY A 3 -3.91 -0.57 24.11
N LYS A 4 -4.90 -0.41 23.23
CA LYS A 4 -4.69 0.07 21.86
C LYS A 4 -3.89 1.38 21.88
N ILE A 5 -2.87 1.48 21.03
CA ILE A 5 -2.09 2.72 20.85
C ILE A 5 -3.03 3.85 20.42
N THR A 6 -2.97 4.98 21.13
CA THR A 6 -3.82 6.16 20.88
C THR A 6 -3.23 7.03 19.77
N ASP A 7 -4.04 7.90 19.16
CA ASP A 7 -3.56 8.82 18.12
C ASP A 7 -2.44 9.71 18.62
N ARG A 8 -2.50 10.15 19.88
CA ARG A 8 -1.44 10.94 20.51
C ARG A 8 -0.13 10.17 20.65
N GLN A 9 -0.18 8.86 20.91
CA GLN A 9 1.01 8.02 20.95
C GLN A 9 1.60 7.79 19.56
N TRP A 10 0.75 7.65 18.53
CA TRP A 10 1.20 7.61 17.14
C TRP A 10 1.90 8.90 16.71
N GLU A 11 1.37 10.06 17.07
CA GLU A 11 2.01 11.37 16.82
C GLU A 11 3.38 11.51 17.50
N VAL A 12 3.58 10.88 18.65
CA VAL A 12 4.88 10.86 19.33
C VAL A 12 5.85 9.94 18.60
N LEU A 13 5.41 8.74 18.17
CA LEU A 13 6.24 7.86 17.34
C LEU A 13 6.65 8.54 16.04
N GLU A 14 5.74 9.22 15.35
CA GLU A 14 6.06 9.96 14.10
C GLU A 14 7.17 10.99 14.31
N ARG A 15 7.11 11.77 15.41
CA ARG A 15 8.16 12.74 15.78
C ARG A 15 9.50 12.07 16.11
N LEU A 16 9.48 10.98 16.88
CA LEU A 16 10.71 10.24 17.19
C LEU A 16 11.35 9.64 15.93
N ALA A 17 10.53 9.14 14.99
CA ALA A 17 11.01 8.63 13.70
C ALA A 17 11.56 9.73 12.79
N GLU A 18 11.00 10.94 12.86
CA GLU A 18 11.54 12.10 12.13
C GLU A 18 12.93 12.49 12.66
N ALA A 19 13.11 12.55 13.97
CA ALA A 19 14.43 12.79 14.56
C ALA A 19 15.44 11.67 14.23
N GLU A 20 15.01 10.41 14.24
CA GLU A 20 15.86 9.28 13.83
C GLU A 20 16.33 9.41 12.37
N ARG A 21 15.46 9.85 11.45
CA ARG A 21 15.81 10.07 10.05
C ARG A 21 16.70 11.30 9.82
N ALA A 22 16.50 12.35 10.61
CA ALA A 22 17.25 13.59 10.50
C ALA A 22 18.62 13.54 11.22
N ALA A 23 18.82 12.55 12.08
CA ALA A 23 20.05 12.40 12.85
C ALA A 23 21.21 11.88 11.99
N GLU A 24 22.33 12.61 12.02
CA GLU A 24 23.61 12.16 11.47
C GLU A 24 24.39 11.31 12.50
N THR A 25 24.03 11.41 13.78
CA THR A 25 24.68 10.72 14.89
C THR A 25 23.65 10.16 15.86
N VAL A 26 23.98 9.06 16.54
CA VAL A 26 23.11 8.40 17.52
C VAL A 26 22.59 9.35 18.62
N ARG A 27 23.36 10.38 18.99
CA ARG A 27 22.95 11.38 20.00
C ARG A 27 21.88 12.35 19.50
N GLN A 28 21.78 12.57 18.18
CA GLN A 28 20.74 13.42 17.58
C GLN A 28 19.39 12.69 17.46
N CYS A 29 19.38 11.37 17.61
CA CYS A 29 18.16 10.56 17.62
C CYS A 29 17.31 10.74 18.89
N TRP A 30 17.90 11.29 19.97
CA TRP A 30 17.24 11.45 21.26
C TRP A 30 16.53 12.80 21.36
N ILE A 31 15.23 12.77 21.63
CA ILE A 31 14.38 13.98 21.80
C ILE A 31 14.08 14.20 23.30
N PRO A 32 14.18 15.45 23.80
CA PRO A 32 13.76 15.78 25.17
C PRO A 32 12.29 15.47 25.46
N VAL A 33 12.02 14.80 26.58
CA VAL A 33 10.66 14.51 27.08
C VAL A 33 10.14 15.68 27.91
N GLY A 34 8.84 15.99 27.80
CA GLY A 34 8.19 17.05 28.60
C GLY A 34 8.21 18.44 27.97
N GLY A 35 8.50 18.53 26.67
CA GLY A 35 8.37 19.73 25.86
C GLY A 35 7.95 19.38 24.44
N VAL A 36 8.88 18.81 23.66
CA VAL A 36 8.67 18.43 22.26
C VAL A 36 7.77 17.19 22.13
N VAL A 37 7.93 16.22 23.03
CA VAL A 37 7.10 15.01 23.11
C VAL A 37 6.49 14.86 24.50
N ASP A 38 5.26 14.34 24.53
CA ASP A 38 4.48 14.15 25.76
C ASP A 38 5.04 12.98 26.60
N GLY A 39 5.33 13.24 27.87
CA GLY A 39 5.99 12.25 28.75
C GLY A 39 5.11 11.06 29.13
N HIS A 40 3.79 11.24 29.20
CA HIS A 40 2.88 10.12 29.48
C HIS A 40 2.80 9.18 28.27
N ALA A 41 2.73 9.74 27.06
CA ALA A 41 2.76 8.98 25.81
C ALA A 41 4.08 8.23 25.64
N VAL A 42 5.24 8.89 25.87
CA VAL A 42 6.56 8.24 25.81
C VAL A 42 6.64 7.06 26.78
N ARG A 43 6.20 7.22 28.03
CA ARG A 43 6.24 6.13 29.01
C ARG A 43 5.37 4.95 28.61
N ALA A 44 4.20 5.21 28.03
CA ALA A 44 3.34 4.14 27.52
C ALA A 44 3.95 3.42 26.31
N LEU A 45 4.66 4.14 25.44
CA LEU A 45 5.38 3.58 24.30
C LEU A 45 6.62 2.77 24.75
N GLU A 46 7.33 3.23 25.77
CA GLU A 46 8.42 2.50 26.43
C GLU A 46 7.93 1.16 26.99
N TRP A 47 6.79 1.16 27.69
CA TRP A 47 6.18 -0.07 28.18
C TRP A 47 5.71 -1.02 27.06
N ALA A 48 5.45 -0.48 25.87
CA ALA A 48 5.10 -1.27 24.70
C ALA A 48 6.33 -1.72 23.88
N GLY A 49 7.56 -1.34 24.28
CA GLY A 49 8.79 -1.63 23.55
C GLY A 49 8.98 -0.81 22.27
N LEU A 50 8.19 0.25 22.07
CA LEU A 50 8.17 1.05 20.83
C LEU A 50 9.05 2.30 20.89
N ALA A 51 9.55 2.63 22.08
CA ALA A 51 10.47 3.73 22.31
C ALA A 51 11.42 3.37 23.45
N ASP A 52 12.65 3.84 23.36
CA ASP A 52 13.62 3.79 24.44
C ASP A 52 13.65 5.14 25.16
N SER A 53 13.86 5.14 26.47
CA SER A 53 14.06 6.39 27.19
C SER A 53 15.20 6.32 28.19
N ALA A 54 16.01 7.38 28.23
CA ALA A 54 17.23 7.47 29.02
C ALA A 54 17.31 8.81 29.77
N PRO A 55 18.10 8.90 30.85
CA PRO A 55 18.41 10.19 31.46
C PRO A 55 18.95 11.16 30.40
N ALA A 56 18.45 12.40 30.40
CA ALA A 56 18.83 13.38 29.40
C ALA A 56 20.35 13.67 29.41
N GLU A 57 20.99 13.60 30.59
CA GLU A 57 22.43 13.79 30.77
C GLU A 57 23.29 12.76 30.00
N GLU A 58 22.79 11.54 29.84
CA GLU A 58 23.47 10.47 29.11
C GLU A 58 23.17 10.56 27.60
N ALA A 59 21.94 10.92 27.25
CA ALA A 59 21.42 10.86 25.89
C ALA A 59 21.69 12.11 25.04
N LEU A 60 21.66 13.31 25.64
CA LEU A 60 21.72 14.60 24.94
C LEU A 60 23.08 15.28 25.08
N PHE A 61 23.44 16.10 24.09
CA PHE A 61 24.70 16.88 24.11
C PHE A 61 24.86 17.72 25.40
N PRO A 62 26.03 17.68 26.06
CA PRO A 62 26.28 18.40 27.30
C PRO A 62 26.19 19.92 27.11
N GLY A 63 25.59 20.63 28.07
CA GLY A 63 25.67 22.11 28.15
C GLY A 63 24.35 22.89 28.21
N ALA A 64 23.19 22.25 28.05
CA ALA A 64 21.90 22.92 28.27
C ALA A 64 21.43 22.76 29.73
N PRO A 65 20.92 23.80 30.41
CA PRO A 65 20.30 23.66 31.74
C PRO A 65 19.02 22.83 31.63
N ARG A 66 18.93 21.77 32.45
CA ARG A 66 17.80 20.83 32.47
C ARG A 66 17.50 20.41 33.91
N PRO A 67 16.24 20.10 34.23
CA PRO A 67 15.89 19.43 35.48
C PRO A 67 16.68 18.12 35.66
N ALA A 68 16.97 17.74 36.91
CA ALA A 68 17.72 16.52 37.22
C ALA A 68 16.96 15.23 36.83
N ASP A 69 15.64 15.31 36.70
CA ASP A 69 14.75 14.22 36.27
C ASP A 69 14.41 14.28 34.77
N ALA A 70 15.08 15.17 34.01
CA ALA A 70 14.86 15.27 32.58
C ALA A 70 15.23 13.96 31.88
N ARG A 71 14.30 13.43 31.08
CA ARG A 71 14.53 12.26 30.22
C ARG A 71 14.58 12.66 28.75
N ALA A 72 15.23 11.83 27.96
CA ALA A 72 15.13 11.86 26.51
C ALA A 72 14.56 10.53 26.01
N ALA A 73 13.92 10.57 24.84
CA ALA A 73 13.33 9.41 24.19
C ALA A 73 13.85 9.26 22.77
N ARG A 74 13.96 8.01 22.33
CA ARG A 74 14.30 7.62 20.96
C ARG A 74 13.32 6.55 20.50
N ILE A 75 13.01 6.49 19.21
CA ILE A 75 12.20 5.39 18.68
C ILE A 75 13.00 4.08 18.70
N SER A 76 12.36 2.98 19.07
CA SER A 76 12.99 1.65 18.96
C SER A 76 12.80 1.07 17.54
N PRO A 77 13.53 0.00 17.16
CA PRO A 77 13.27 -0.73 15.93
C PRO A 77 11.81 -1.19 15.79
N ASP A 78 11.23 -1.76 16.86
CA ASP A 78 9.82 -2.18 16.87
C ASP A 78 8.86 -0.98 16.70
N GLY A 79 9.22 0.20 17.20
CA GLY A 79 8.50 1.45 16.97
C GLY A 79 8.50 1.87 15.50
N LEU A 80 9.63 1.72 14.82
CA LEU A 80 9.75 1.99 13.38
C LEU A 80 8.91 1.01 12.57
N ASP A 81 8.96 -0.28 12.90
CA ASP A 81 8.15 -1.32 12.25
C ASP A 81 6.65 -1.09 12.47
N ALA A 82 6.25 -0.71 13.69
CA ALA A 82 4.86 -0.38 14.01
C ALA A 82 4.35 0.83 13.22
N LEU A 83 5.18 1.87 13.04
CA LEU A 83 4.87 3.00 12.18
C LEU A 83 4.75 2.58 10.72
N ALA A 84 5.71 1.84 10.19
CA ALA A 84 5.69 1.36 8.81
C ALA A 84 4.42 0.55 8.55
N TRP A 85 4.07 -0.36 9.46
CA TRP A 85 2.83 -1.13 9.41
C TRP A 85 1.58 -0.25 9.46
N ARG A 86 1.54 0.75 10.36
CA ARG A 86 0.42 1.70 10.44
C ARG A 86 0.28 2.47 9.14
N HIS A 87 1.35 3.05 8.61
CA HIS A 87 1.32 3.83 7.38
C HIS A 87 0.88 2.98 6.17
N ALA A 88 1.35 1.73 6.08
CA ALA A 88 0.90 0.77 5.07
C ALA A 88 -0.60 0.49 5.19
N ARG A 89 -1.12 0.36 6.41
CA ARG A 89 -2.54 0.11 6.67
C ARG A 89 -3.43 1.33 6.47
N THR A 90 -2.97 2.51 6.87
CA THR A 90 -3.73 3.77 6.75
C THR A 90 -3.55 4.43 5.40
N HIS A 91 -2.66 3.89 4.57
CA HIS A 91 -2.28 4.40 3.25
C HIS A 91 -1.86 5.88 3.32
N THR A 92 -1.27 6.29 4.45
CA THR A 92 -0.71 7.63 4.67
C THR A 92 0.80 7.64 4.47
N ALA A 93 1.39 6.51 4.07
CA ALA A 93 2.76 6.49 3.59
C ALA A 93 2.87 7.42 2.37
N PRO A 94 3.86 8.33 2.31
CA PRO A 94 4.18 8.97 1.04
C PRO A 94 4.52 7.89 0.00
N PRO A 95 4.21 8.11 -1.28
CA PRO A 95 4.61 7.18 -2.34
C PRO A 95 6.12 6.95 -2.25
N SER A 96 6.55 5.69 -2.44
CA SER A 96 7.97 5.35 -2.35
C SER A 96 8.78 6.13 -3.38
N PRO A 97 10.09 6.36 -3.16
CA PRO A 97 10.94 6.98 -4.18
C PRO A 97 10.90 6.23 -5.52
N ALA A 98 10.74 4.90 -5.49
CA ALA A 98 10.55 4.07 -6.67
C ALA A 98 9.25 4.42 -7.43
N TRP A 99 8.15 4.67 -6.72
CA TRP A 99 6.89 5.14 -7.30
C TRP A 99 7.05 6.50 -8.00
N ALA A 100 7.75 7.45 -7.38
CA ALA A 100 8.00 8.76 -7.97
C ALA A 100 8.89 8.67 -9.22
N ALA A 101 9.91 7.79 -9.20
CA ALA A 101 10.76 7.55 -10.35
C ALA A 101 9.97 6.93 -11.53
N LYS A 102 9.14 5.92 -11.27
CA LYS A 102 8.24 5.32 -12.27
C LYS A 102 7.22 6.32 -12.80
N ALA A 103 6.70 7.21 -11.95
CA ALA A 103 5.75 8.25 -12.39
C ALA A 103 6.34 9.22 -13.42
N ALA A 104 7.65 9.43 -13.41
CA ALA A 104 8.35 10.31 -14.34
C ALA A 104 8.71 9.62 -15.67
N ASP A 105 8.65 8.29 -15.73
CA ASP A 105 9.01 7.51 -16.89
C ASP A 105 7.77 7.24 -17.77
N PRO A 106 7.77 7.67 -19.06
CA PRO A 106 6.65 7.45 -19.96
C PRO A 106 6.36 5.97 -20.28
N ALA A 107 7.30 5.06 -20.00
CA ALA A 107 7.07 3.62 -20.15
C ALA A 107 6.08 3.08 -19.11
N TRP A 108 5.88 3.79 -18.00
CA TRP A 108 4.99 3.40 -16.92
C TRP A 108 3.69 4.19 -16.97
N ARG A 109 2.58 3.48 -16.74
CA ARG A 109 1.25 4.06 -16.71
C ARG A 109 0.58 3.81 -15.38
N GLU A 110 0.04 4.87 -14.78
CA GLU A 110 -0.79 4.74 -13.59
C GLU A 110 -2.18 4.19 -13.94
N ILE A 111 -2.59 3.13 -13.23
CA ILE A 111 -3.87 2.47 -13.34
C ILE A 111 -4.58 2.54 -11.99
N ALA A 112 -5.85 2.93 -12.01
CA ALA A 112 -6.71 3.02 -10.84
C ALA A 112 -7.74 1.88 -10.88
N LEU A 113 -7.53 0.84 -10.09
CA LEU A 113 -8.41 -0.32 -10.00
C LEU A 113 -9.45 -0.15 -8.89
N GLN A 114 -10.65 -0.68 -9.11
CA GLN A 114 -11.61 -0.89 -8.02
C GLN A 114 -11.13 -2.00 -7.08
N PRO A 115 -11.61 -2.08 -5.82
CA PRO A 115 -11.28 -3.18 -4.93
C PRO A 115 -11.48 -4.58 -5.55
N ALA A 116 -12.59 -4.78 -6.27
CA ALA A 116 -12.87 -6.04 -6.96
C ALA A 116 -11.88 -6.35 -8.08
N GLU A 117 -11.44 -5.34 -8.83
CA GLU A 117 -10.45 -5.51 -9.91
C GLU A 117 -9.04 -5.74 -9.37
N MET A 118 -8.69 -5.13 -8.24
CA MET A 118 -7.46 -5.43 -7.52
C MET A 118 -7.45 -6.89 -7.03
N LEU A 119 -8.59 -7.38 -6.52
CA LEU A 119 -8.71 -8.80 -6.14
C LEU A 119 -8.57 -9.74 -7.34
N LEU A 120 -9.16 -9.38 -8.49
CA LEU A 120 -8.97 -10.09 -9.74
C LEU A 120 -7.48 -10.15 -10.13
N LEU A 121 -6.79 -9.00 -10.10
CA LEU A 121 -5.38 -8.93 -10.46
C LEU A 121 -4.49 -9.75 -9.51
N ARG A 122 -4.76 -9.71 -8.19
CA ARG A 122 -4.06 -10.53 -7.19
C ARG A 122 -4.28 -12.03 -7.42
N ARG A 123 -5.50 -12.43 -7.75
CA ARG A 123 -5.81 -13.82 -8.09
C ARG A 123 -5.05 -14.25 -9.33
N TYR A 124 -5.05 -13.42 -10.37
CA TYR A 124 -4.28 -13.67 -11.59
C TYR A 124 -2.79 -13.81 -11.30
N ALA A 125 -2.20 -12.90 -10.50
CA ALA A 125 -0.79 -12.97 -10.11
C ALA A 125 -0.42 -14.26 -9.35
N HIS A 126 -1.33 -14.79 -8.53
CA HIS A 126 -1.16 -16.10 -7.88
C HIS A 126 -1.17 -17.26 -8.86
N LEU A 127 -1.99 -17.17 -9.93
CA LEU A 127 -2.14 -18.22 -10.92
C LEU A 127 -1.08 -18.18 -12.02
N LEU A 128 -0.34 -17.06 -12.17
CA LEU A 128 0.65 -16.87 -13.22
C LEU A 128 1.62 -18.04 -13.42
N PRO A 129 2.17 -18.70 -12.38
CA PRO A 129 3.05 -19.86 -12.56
C PRO A 129 2.40 -21.05 -13.27
N ASP A 130 1.08 -21.17 -13.19
CA ASP A 130 0.32 -22.29 -13.77
C ASP A 130 -0.27 -21.95 -15.15
N LEU A 131 -0.17 -20.70 -15.60
CA LEU A 131 -0.75 -20.24 -16.86
C LEU A 131 0.23 -20.39 -18.03
N ALA A 132 -0.09 -21.31 -18.94
CA ALA A 132 0.73 -21.55 -20.13
C ALA A 132 0.80 -20.38 -21.13
N GLY A 133 -0.17 -19.46 -21.11
CA GLY A 133 -0.30 -18.35 -22.06
C GLY A 133 -0.09 -16.96 -21.43
N ALA A 134 0.51 -16.87 -20.25
CA ALA A 134 0.69 -15.60 -19.56
C ALA A 134 1.63 -14.66 -20.34
N PRO A 135 1.20 -13.43 -20.70
CA PRO A 135 2.04 -12.48 -21.43
C PRO A 135 3.06 -11.74 -20.54
N ALA A 136 2.96 -11.86 -19.21
CA ALA A 136 3.77 -11.11 -18.26
C ALA A 136 4.51 -12.05 -17.30
N PRO A 137 5.81 -11.80 -17.00
CA PRO A 137 6.52 -12.49 -15.92
C PRO A 137 5.83 -12.22 -14.58
N ALA A 138 5.72 -13.25 -13.74
CA ALA A 138 5.08 -13.14 -12.43
C ALA A 138 5.69 -12.03 -11.56
N GLU A 139 7.02 -11.89 -11.60
CA GLU A 139 7.79 -10.93 -10.80
C GLU A 139 7.36 -9.47 -11.07
N THR A 140 7.23 -9.08 -12.34
CA THR A 140 6.84 -7.71 -12.72
C THR A 140 5.48 -7.29 -12.14
N LEU A 141 4.51 -8.22 -12.15
CA LEU A 141 3.19 -7.95 -11.61
C LEU A 141 3.18 -7.98 -10.07
N TRP A 142 3.99 -8.85 -9.47
CA TRP A 142 4.16 -8.90 -8.01
C TRP A 142 4.78 -7.63 -7.45
N GLU A 143 5.77 -7.07 -8.12
CA GLU A 143 6.36 -5.77 -7.78
C GLU A 143 5.30 -4.66 -7.82
N ALA A 144 4.55 -4.56 -8.93
CA ALA A 144 3.49 -3.57 -9.06
C ALA A 144 2.37 -3.72 -8.00
N LEU A 145 2.04 -4.96 -7.61
CA LEU A 145 1.07 -5.25 -6.54
C LEU A 145 1.59 -4.88 -5.16
N THR A 146 2.90 -5.02 -4.93
CA THR A 146 3.56 -4.68 -3.67
C THR A 146 3.65 -3.16 -3.49
N GLU A 147 3.91 -2.44 -4.58
CA GLU A 147 3.96 -0.97 -4.59
C GLU A 147 2.57 -0.31 -4.66
N ALA A 148 1.53 -1.08 -4.96
CA ALA A 148 0.18 -0.57 -5.07
C ALA A 148 -0.32 0.00 -3.72
N HIS A 149 -0.95 1.16 -3.77
CA HIS A 149 -1.55 1.80 -2.60
C HIS A 149 -3.04 2.08 -2.83
N PHE A 150 -3.80 2.13 -1.75
CA PHE A 150 -5.23 2.40 -1.81
C PHE A 150 -5.52 3.87 -1.54
N ASP A 151 -6.02 4.56 -2.56
CA ASP A 151 -6.57 5.91 -2.51
C ASP A 151 -7.99 5.85 -1.93
N ARG A 152 -8.13 6.31 -0.67
CA ARG A 152 -9.40 6.29 0.06
C ARG A 152 -10.43 7.26 -0.52
N ASP A 153 -9.99 8.41 -1.01
CA ASP A 153 -10.88 9.46 -1.52
C ASP A 153 -11.48 9.02 -2.85
N ALA A 154 -10.68 8.41 -3.72
CA ALA A 154 -11.15 7.82 -4.97
C ALA A 154 -11.82 6.46 -4.79
N ASN A 155 -11.63 5.80 -3.65
CA ASN A 155 -11.97 4.38 -3.42
C ASN A 155 -11.35 3.50 -4.53
N ARG A 156 -10.06 3.68 -4.79
CA ARG A 156 -9.32 2.98 -5.85
C ARG A 156 -7.94 2.53 -5.38
N TRP A 157 -7.50 1.39 -5.86
CA TRP A 157 -6.10 0.99 -5.80
C TRP A 157 -5.34 1.64 -6.95
N ARG A 158 -4.27 2.35 -6.64
CA ARG A 158 -3.33 2.92 -7.61
C ARG A 158 -2.15 1.98 -7.76
N LEU A 159 -1.80 1.67 -9.01
CA LEU A 159 -0.65 0.86 -9.41
C LEU A 159 -0.02 1.46 -10.66
N GLN A 160 1.30 1.33 -10.80
CA GLN A 160 2.01 1.70 -12.02
C GLN A 160 2.39 0.42 -12.76
N LEU A 161 1.99 0.33 -14.02
CA LEU A 161 2.26 -0.81 -14.89
C LEU A 161 2.99 -0.33 -16.14
N ASP A 162 4.02 -1.08 -16.53
CA ASP A 162 4.65 -1.00 -17.84
C ASP A 162 3.79 -1.73 -18.89
N GLU A 163 4.25 -1.78 -20.14
CA GLU A 163 3.55 -2.51 -21.22
C GLU A 163 3.31 -3.99 -20.87
N THR A 164 4.27 -4.63 -20.20
CA THR A 164 4.19 -6.02 -19.76
C THR A 164 3.08 -6.21 -18.73
N GLY A 165 3.06 -5.38 -17.69
CA GLY A 165 2.03 -5.38 -16.66
C GLY A 165 0.64 -5.06 -17.22
N LEU A 166 0.55 -4.14 -18.19
CA LEU A 166 -0.70 -3.84 -18.90
C LEU A 166 -1.20 -5.05 -19.70
N ALA A 167 -0.32 -5.78 -20.38
CA ALA A 167 -0.67 -7.02 -21.07
C ALA A 167 -1.16 -8.09 -20.08
N GLY A 168 -0.52 -8.21 -18.91
CA GLY A 168 -0.96 -9.07 -17.82
C GLY A 168 -2.37 -8.72 -17.31
N LEU A 169 -2.65 -7.43 -17.07
CA LEU A 169 -3.98 -6.96 -16.68
C LEU A 169 -5.02 -7.23 -17.77
N ALA A 170 -4.69 -6.99 -19.04
CA ALA A 170 -5.58 -7.28 -20.16
C ALA A 170 -5.92 -8.78 -20.23
N HIS A 171 -4.94 -9.65 -20.01
CA HIS A 171 -5.13 -11.09 -19.98
C HIS A 171 -5.98 -11.55 -18.78
N ALA A 172 -5.71 -11.04 -17.57
CA ALA A 172 -6.51 -11.34 -16.38
C ALA A 172 -8.00 -11.05 -16.60
N VAL A 173 -8.27 -9.89 -17.20
CA VAL A 173 -9.62 -9.41 -17.45
C VAL A 173 -10.28 -10.13 -18.64
N HIS A 174 -9.49 -10.61 -19.59
CA HIS A 174 -9.95 -11.52 -20.64
C HIS A 174 -10.39 -12.87 -20.05
N LEU A 175 -9.56 -13.48 -19.20
CA LEU A 175 -9.88 -14.74 -18.52
C LEU A 175 -11.16 -14.63 -17.66
N GLU A 176 -11.29 -13.56 -16.88
CA GLU A 176 -12.50 -13.31 -16.08
C GLU A 176 -13.76 -13.22 -16.96
N ALA A 177 -13.64 -12.57 -18.12
CA ALA A 177 -14.76 -12.43 -19.03
C ALA A 177 -15.11 -13.74 -19.76
N LEU A 178 -14.17 -14.69 -19.93
CA LEU A 178 -14.48 -16.05 -20.41
C LEU A 178 -15.33 -16.84 -19.40
N VAL A 179 -15.20 -16.55 -18.10
CA VAL A 179 -16.00 -17.16 -17.03
C VAL A 179 -17.32 -16.40 -16.79
N GLY A 180 -17.60 -15.35 -17.58
CA GLY A 180 -18.85 -14.57 -17.56
C GLY A 180 -18.74 -13.18 -16.92
N GLY A 181 -17.58 -12.81 -16.37
CA GLY A 181 -17.34 -11.52 -15.72
C GLY A 181 -16.98 -10.39 -16.69
N VAL A 182 -17.92 -9.93 -17.51
CA VAL A 182 -17.64 -8.90 -18.56
C VAL A 182 -17.54 -7.46 -18.05
N THR A 183 -18.01 -7.18 -16.83
CA THR A 183 -18.11 -5.82 -16.27
C THR A 183 -16.73 -5.16 -16.15
N HIS A 184 -15.77 -5.85 -15.54
CA HIS A 184 -14.40 -5.35 -15.35
C HIS A 184 -13.72 -5.09 -16.70
N ARG A 185 -13.90 -6.00 -17.67
CA ARG A 185 -13.40 -5.83 -19.05
C ARG A 185 -13.92 -4.57 -19.71
N ASN A 186 -15.22 -4.38 -19.70
CA ASN A 186 -15.81 -3.23 -20.38
C ASN A 186 -15.38 -1.91 -19.73
N ARG A 187 -15.25 -1.88 -18.39
CA ARG A 187 -14.79 -0.69 -17.67
C ARG A 187 -13.32 -0.38 -17.96
N LEU A 188 -12.43 -1.36 -17.79
CA LEU A 188 -10.99 -1.17 -17.96
C LEU A 188 -10.62 -0.90 -19.42
N ARG A 189 -11.32 -1.52 -20.37
CA ARG A 189 -11.20 -1.16 -21.80
C ARG A 189 -11.55 0.30 -22.05
N ARG A 190 -12.64 0.80 -21.47
CA ARG A 190 -13.04 2.21 -21.64
C ARG A 190 -12.09 3.18 -20.95
N ALA A 191 -11.61 2.84 -19.76
CA ALA A 191 -10.79 3.73 -18.94
C ALA A 191 -9.34 3.81 -19.42
N TYR A 192 -8.80 2.70 -19.94
CA TYR A 192 -7.38 2.58 -20.23
C TYR A 192 -7.06 2.10 -21.64
N ASP A 193 -8.06 1.99 -22.52
CA ASP A 193 -7.91 1.36 -23.84
C ASP A 193 -7.34 -0.07 -23.76
N LEU A 194 -7.68 -0.76 -22.67
CA LEU A 194 -7.16 -2.08 -22.37
C LEU A 194 -7.82 -3.14 -23.27
N GLY A 195 -7.07 -3.65 -24.24
CA GLY A 195 -7.50 -4.70 -25.17
C GLY A 195 -6.68 -5.98 -25.02
N HIS A 196 -7.33 -7.12 -25.16
CA HIS A 196 -6.66 -8.41 -25.35
C HIS A 196 -6.68 -8.76 -26.86
N PRO A 197 -5.60 -9.32 -27.43
CA PRO A 197 -5.53 -9.60 -28.87
C PRO A 197 -6.63 -10.54 -29.37
N HIS A 198 -7.15 -11.40 -28.48
CA HIS A 198 -8.25 -12.32 -28.82
C HIS A 198 -9.59 -11.77 -28.34
N PRO A 199 -10.57 -11.57 -29.26
CA PRO A 199 -11.91 -11.15 -28.89
C PRO A 199 -12.65 -12.27 -28.15
N ILE A 200 -13.53 -11.90 -27.23
CA ILE A 200 -14.44 -12.86 -26.59
C ILE A 200 -15.67 -12.98 -27.48
N PRO A 201 -16.11 -14.21 -27.84
CA PRO A 201 -17.34 -14.40 -28.62
C PRO A 201 -18.50 -13.66 -27.95
N ALA A 202 -19.34 -12.98 -28.73
CA ALA A 202 -20.61 -12.52 -28.21
C ALA A 202 -21.34 -13.74 -27.64
N ALA A 203 -21.89 -13.63 -26.42
CA ALA A 203 -22.72 -14.69 -25.89
C ALA A 203 -23.77 -15.02 -26.95
N CYS A 204 -23.87 -16.29 -27.36
CA CYS A 204 -25.05 -16.75 -28.07
C CYS A 204 -26.23 -16.46 -27.15
N THR A 205 -26.90 -15.33 -27.38
CA THR A 205 -28.29 -15.18 -26.99
C THR A 205 -28.98 -16.32 -27.70
N ALA A 206 -29.24 -17.42 -26.98
CA ALA A 206 -30.17 -18.41 -27.43
C ALA A 206 -31.48 -17.64 -27.65
N ASP A 207 -31.78 -17.35 -28.91
CA ASP A 207 -33.10 -16.92 -29.32
C ASP A 207 -34.04 -17.99 -28.79
N ALA A 208 -34.75 -17.67 -27.71
CA ALA A 208 -35.92 -18.40 -27.30
C ALA A 208 -37.02 -18.09 -28.33
N SER A 209 -36.85 -18.61 -29.56
CA SER A 209 -37.96 -18.84 -30.46
C SER A 209 -38.75 -20.03 -29.92
N VAL A 210 -39.54 -19.76 -28.88
CA VAL A 210 -40.65 -20.64 -28.53
C VAL A 210 -41.62 -20.54 -29.70
N GLY A 211 -41.51 -21.49 -30.62
CA GLY A 211 -42.48 -21.71 -31.67
C GLY A 211 -43.83 -22.00 -31.03
N ALA A 212 -44.71 -21.00 -31.05
CA ALA A 212 -46.14 -21.22 -30.91
C ALA A 212 -46.63 -21.88 -32.20
N VAL A 213 -46.57 -23.20 -32.26
CA VAL A 213 -47.34 -23.99 -33.24
C VAL A 213 -48.65 -24.34 -32.55
N SER A 214 -49.69 -23.56 -32.88
CA SER A 214 -51.07 -23.94 -32.64
C SER A 214 -51.37 -25.19 -33.48
N LEU A 215 -51.81 -26.26 -32.81
CA LEU A 215 -52.49 -27.38 -33.45
C LEU A 215 -53.97 -27.00 -33.61
N GLU A 216 -54.47 -27.17 -34.84
CA GLU A 216 -55.90 -27.13 -35.21
C GLU A 216 -56.71 -28.22 -34.48
#